data_AF-A0A3D3IWT8-F1
#
_entry.id   AF-A0A3D3IWT8-F1
#
_cell.length_a   1.000
_cell.length_b   1.000
_cell.length_c   1.000
_cell.angle_alpha   90.00
_cell.angle_beta   90.00
_cell.angle_gamma   90.00
#
_symmetry.space_group_name_H-M   'P 1'
#
loop_
_entity.id
_entity.type
_entity.pdbx_description
1 polymer ?
#
loop_
_entity_poly.entity_id
_entity_poly.type
_entity_poly.pdbx_seq_one_letter_code
_entity_poly.pdbx_strand_id
1 'polypeptide(L)'
;GEVLEGLDRAVKCNIPVKINAVSVDWDKYFGKKEEGEAGIPGDLKALIGLAEDQPVDVRFIELMPIGYGKDLPGIPHDKLIPRIKALYDGMTAAGRPGNGPAVYYNISGYIGRIGFISAIHGKFCDECNRIRLTSKGYLKSCLCYDTGVDIKSIIRQDASGAEKKERLASAILQCILSKPDSHSFTQEEKITEKLTMSAIGG
;
A
#
# COMPACT_ATOMS: atom_id res chain seq x y z
N GLY A 1 -7.32 11.73 20.47
CA GLY A 1 -6.58 12.28 19.32
C GLY A 1 -7.46 12.09 18.11
N GLU A 2 -7.62 13.13 17.29
CA GLU A 2 -8.74 13.24 16.33
C GLU A 2 -8.90 12.02 15.39
N VAL A 3 -7.79 11.41 14.96
CA VAL A 3 -7.82 10.21 14.10
C VAL A 3 -8.40 8.98 14.81
N LEU A 4 -7.99 8.72 16.05
CA LEU A 4 -8.48 7.57 16.84
C LEU A 4 -9.95 7.76 17.21
N GLU A 5 -10.37 9.00 17.48
CA GLU A 5 -11.79 9.30 17.72
C GLU A 5 -12.64 9.06 16.46
N GLY A 6 -12.09 9.38 15.27
CA GLY A 6 -12.71 9.06 13.99
C GLY A 6 -12.83 7.55 13.76
N LEU A 7 -11.77 6.79 14.08
CA LEU A 7 -11.77 5.32 14.05
C LEU A 7 -12.89 4.75 14.92
N ASP A 8 -12.95 5.16 16.19
CA ASP A 8 -13.94 4.68 17.15
C ASP A 8 -15.37 5.00 16.70
N ARG A 9 -15.60 6.18 16.12
CA ARG A 9 -16.91 6.56 15.57
C ARG A 9 -17.29 5.69 14.37
N ALA A 10 -16.36 5.45 13.45
CA ALA A 10 -16.61 4.59 12.29
C ALA A 10 -16.98 3.16 12.72
N VAL A 11 -16.26 2.61 13.71
CA VAL A 11 -16.56 1.30 14.29
C VAL A 11 -17.95 1.30 14.95
N LYS A 12 -18.29 2.30 15.76
CA LYS A 12 -19.63 2.43 16.37
C LYS A 12 -20.76 2.53 15.35
N CYS A 13 -20.48 3.07 14.16
CA CYS A 13 -21.42 3.14 13.05
C CYS A 13 -21.42 1.89 12.15
N ASN A 14 -20.73 0.81 12.53
CA ASN A 14 -20.59 -0.42 11.74
C ASN A 14 -19.99 -0.19 10.33
N ILE A 15 -19.15 0.84 10.16
CA ILE A 15 -18.39 1.05 8.93
C ILE A 15 -17.17 0.13 8.99
N PRO A 16 -16.94 -0.75 8.00
CA PRO A 16 -15.76 -1.60 7.99
C PRO A 16 -14.47 -0.77 7.89
N VAL A 17 -13.67 -0.73 8.95
CA VAL A 17 -12.43 0.05 8.98
C VAL A 17 -11.21 -0.83 8.76
N LYS A 18 -10.23 -0.29 8.04
CA LYS A 18 -8.88 -0.86 7.93
C LYS A 18 -7.87 0.24 8.12
N ILE A 19 -6.84 -0.03 8.91
CA ILE A 19 -5.69 0.86 9.07
C ILE A 19 -4.61 0.41 8.09
N ASN A 20 -3.97 1.36 7.41
CA ASN A 20 -2.77 1.10 6.64
C ASN A 20 -1.63 1.90 7.25
N ALA A 21 -0.55 1.21 7.58
CA ALA A 21 0.67 1.82 8.10
C ALA A 21 1.84 1.38 7.22
N VAL A 22 2.71 2.32 6.88
CA VAL A 22 3.96 1.97 6.17
C VAL A 22 4.98 1.52 7.21
N SER A 23 5.62 0.38 6.97
CA SER A 23 6.61 -0.23 7.85
C SER A 23 7.90 0.59 7.83
N VAL A 24 7.98 1.63 8.65
CA VAL A 24 9.14 2.51 8.81
C VAL A 24 9.69 2.37 10.22
N ASP A 25 11.00 2.32 10.35
CA ASP A 25 11.71 2.33 11.62
C ASP A 25 11.94 3.77 12.09
N TRP A 26 10.93 4.34 12.75
CA TRP A 26 11.04 5.71 13.26
C TRP A 26 12.06 5.85 14.39
N ASP A 27 12.32 4.78 15.14
CA ASP A 27 13.35 4.78 16.18
C ASP A 27 14.73 4.99 15.56
N LYS A 28 15.04 4.26 14.47
CA LYS A 28 16.24 4.50 13.66
C LYS A 28 16.25 5.89 13.03
N TYR A 29 15.13 6.36 12.50
CA TYR A 29 15.03 7.70 11.89
C TYR A 29 15.37 8.83 12.88
N PHE A 30 14.87 8.74 14.12
CA PHE A 30 15.13 9.72 15.17
C PHE A 30 16.41 9.45 15.98
N GLY A 31 17.21 8.44 15.59
CA GLY A 31 18.49 8.13 16.22
C GLY A 31 18.38 7.54 17.63
N LYS A 32 17.27 6.88 17.96
CA LYS A 32 17.15 6.14 19.22
C LYS A 32 18.08 4.91 19.20
N LYS A 33 18.68 4.60 20.35
CA LYS A 33 19.65 3.51 20.51
C LYS A 33 19.04 2.20 21.02
N GLU A 34 17.85 2.25 21.58
CA GLU A 34 17.16 1.08 22.12
C GLU A 34 16.23 0.51 21.07
N GLU A 35 16.37 -0.80 20.80
CA GLU A 35 15.40 -1.53 19.98
C GLU A 35 14.14 -1.77 20.80
N GLY A 36 12.97 -1.57 20.20
CA GLY A 36 11.70 -1.96 20.83
C GLY A 36 11.61 -3.47 21.04
N GLU A 37 10.57 -3.93 21.73
CA GLU A 37 10.40 -5.33 22.11
C GLU A 37 10.46 -6.26 20.88
N ALA A 38 11.27 -7.32 20.98
CA ALA A 38 11.56 -8.24 19.87
C ALA A 38 12.09 -7.56 18.59
N GLY A 39 12.68 -6.36 18.70
CA GLY A 39 13.15 -5.56 17.57
C GLY A 39 12.03 -4.93 16.74
N ILE A 40 10.85 -4.73 17.34
CA ILE A 40 9.69 -4.08 16.72
C ILE A 40 9.60 -2.65 17.26
N PRO A 41 9.60 -1.61 16.41
CA PRO A 41 9.38 -0.24 16.85
C PRO A 41 8.08 -0.09 17.66
N GLY A 42 8.12 0.74 18.70
CA GLY A 42 7.02 0.86 19.65
C GLY A 42 5.69 1.32 19.03
N ASP A 43 5.75 2.14 17.97
CA ASP A 43 4.59 2.59 17.22
C ASP A 43 3.93 1.47 16.41
N LEU A 44 4.72 0.56 15.81
CA LEU A 44 4.19 -0.62 15.14
C LEU A 44 3.48 -1.56 16.13
N LYS A 45 4.05 -1.74 17.33
CA LYS A 45 3.39 -2.51 18.40
C LYS A 45 2.07 -1.87 18.82
N ALA A 46 2.04 -0.55 19.01
CA ALA A 46 0.82 0.18 19.36
C ALA A 46 -0.27 0.04 18.28
N LEU A 47 0.12 0.05 17.00
CA LEU A 47 -0.80 -0.17 15.89
C LEU A 47 -1.38 -1.58 15.88
N ILE A 48 -0.60 -2.62 16.19
CA ILE A 48 -1.10 -4.00 16.32
C ILE A 48 -2.19 -4.07 17.39
N GLY A 49 -1.98 -3.44 18.55
CA GLY A 49 -2.95 -3.41 19.65
C GLY A 49 -4.32 -2.82 19.28
N LEU A 50 -4.43 -2.00 18.23
CA LEU A 50 -5.72 -1.51 17.74
C LEU A 50 -6.64 -2.63 17.21
N ALA A 51 -6.06 -3.77 16.80
CA ALA A 51 -6.81 -4.93 16.34
C ALA A 51 -7.20 -5.89 17.47
N GLU A 52 -6.78 -5.65 18.71
CA GLU A 52 -7.05 -6.53 19.86
C GLU A 52 -8.54 -6.52 20.19
N ASP A 53 -9.07 -5.36 20.59
CA ASP A 53 -10.44 -5.20 21.07
C ASP A 53 -11.41 -4.61 20.04
N GLN A 54 -10.96 -4.35 18.81
CA GLN A 54 -11.80 -3.74 17.77
C GLN A 54 -11.81 -4.56 16.48
N PRO A 55 -12.93 -4.57 15.71
CA PRO A 55 -13.04 -5.23 14.41
C PRO A 55 -12.34 -4.42 13.31
N VAL A 56 -11.06 -4.09 13.53
CA VAL A 56 -10.23 -3.26 12.67
C VAL A 56 -9.06 -4.09 12.16
N ASP A 57 -8.98 -4.25 10.85
CA ASP A 57 -7.79 -4.88 10.26
C ASP A 57 -6.65 -3.86 10.17
N VAL A 58 -5.49 -4.17 10.74
CA VAL A 58 -4.28 -3.34 10.68
C VAL A 58 -3.34 -3.90 9.63
N ARG A 59 -2.98 -3.10 8.63
CA ARG A 59 -2.17 -3.54 7.49
C ARG A 59 -0.86 -2.80 7.43
N PHE A 60 0.23 -3.55 7.50
CA PHE A 60 1.58 -3.06 7.29
C PHE A 60 1.93 -3.11 5.81
N ILE A 61 2.44 -2.01 5.27
CA ILE A 61 2.85 -1.84 3.87
C ILE A 61 4.35 -1.66 3.85
N GLU A 62 5.02 -2.49 3.07
CA GLU A 62 6.46 -2.36 2.88
C GLU A 62 6.77 -1.04 2.18
N LEU A 63 7.71 -0.28 2.74
CA LEU A 63 8.09 1.03 2.22
C LEU A 63 8.61 0.90 0.79
N MET A 64 7.93 1.55 -0.16
CA MET A 64 8.40 1.65 -1.53
C MET A 64 9.34 2.85 -1.71
N PRO A 65 10.44 2.72 -2.47
CA PRO A 65 11.40 3.79 -2.71
C PRO A 65 10.88 4.80 -3.75
N ILE A 66 9.71 5.39 -3.51
CA ILE A 66 9.05 6.38 -4.36
C ILE A 66 8.95 7.71 -3.59
N GLY A 67 9.35 8.81 -4.23
CA GLY A 67 9.41 10.13 -3.59
C GLY A 67 10.26 10.10 -2.32
N TYR A 68 9.70 10.61 -1.21
CA TYR A 68 10.37 10.62 0.10
C TYR A 68 10.67 9.23 0.68
N GLY A 69 10.04 8.17 0.17
CA GLY A 69 10.29 6.81 0.66
C GLY A 69 11.72 6.31 0.42
N LYS A 70 12.48 6.94 -0.49
CA LYS A 70 13.88 6.59 -0.78
C LYS A 70 14.81 6.82 0.42
N ASP A 71 14.53 7.85 1.20
CA ASP A 71 15.41 8.30 2.28
C ASP A 71 14.96 7.82 3.67
N LEU A 72 13.87 7.04 3.74
CA LEU A 72 13.30 6.55 4.99
C LEU A 72 13.76 5.13 5.31
N PRO A 73 13.99 4.81 6.60
CA PRO A 73 14.41 3.47 7.02
C PRO A 73 13.22 2.51 6.99
N GLY A 74 12.94 1.92 5.82
CA GLY A 74 11.92 0.88 5.69
C GLY A 74 12.29 -0.41 6.41
N ILE A 75 11.29 -1.12 6.94
CA ILE A 75 11.45 -2.44 7.56
C ILE A 75 10.97 -3.51 6.56
N PRO A 76 11.88 -4.35 6.05
CA PRO A 76 11.53 -5.48 5.19
C PRO A 76 10.57 -6.45 5.89
N HIS A 77 9.56 -6.93 5.17
CA HIS A 77 8.54 -7.81 5.75
C HIS A 77 9.06 -9.24 6.05
N ASP A 78 10.10 -9.68 5.36
CA ASP A 78 10.83 -10.92 5.68
C ASP A 78 11.49 -10.88 7.08
N LYS A 79 11.76 -9.68 7.60
CA LYS A 79 12.23 -9.45 8.98
C LYS A 79 11.11 -9.12 9.94
N LEU A 80 10.14 -8.29 9.54
CA LEU A 80 9.06 -7.83 10.41
C LEU A 80 8.10 -8.97 10.80
N ILE A 81 7.70 -9.82 9.85
CA ILE A 81 6.73 -10.89 10.11
C ILE A 81 7.26 -11.90 11.15
N PRO A 82 8.50 -12.43 11.06
CA PRO A 82 9.04 -13.31 12.10
C PRO A 82 9.12 -12.66 13.47
N ARG A 83 9.47 -11.37 13.57
CA ARG A 83 9.52 -10.64 14.84
C ARG A 83 8.14 -10.56 15.49
N ILE A 84 7.11 -10.21 14.71
CA ILE A 84 5.73 -10.16 15.21
C ILE A 84 5.26 -11.55 15.64
N LYS A 85 5.56 -12.60 14.87
CA LYS A 85 5.23 -13.98 15.25
C LYS A 85 5.86 -14.42 16.57
N ALA A 86 7.07 -13.96 16.86
CA ALA A 86 7.77 -14.28 18.11
C ALA A 86 7.18 -13.53 19.33
N LEU A 87 6.57 -12.36 19.10
CA LEU A 87 5.94 -11.56 20.17
C LEU A 87 4.49 -12.00 20.44
N TYR A 88 3.76 -12.42 19.41
CA TYR A 88 2.36 -12.79 19.50
C TYR A 88 2.18 -14.29 19.26
N ASP A 89 2.22 -15.06 20.35
CA ASP A 89 1.97 -16.50 20.33
C ASP A 89 0.62 -16.82 19.67
N GLY A 90 0.61 -17.81 18.78
CA GLY A 90 -0.60 -18.22 18.06
C GLY A 90 -0.96 -17.38 16.83
N MET A 91 -0.04 -16.54 16.33
CA MET A 91 -0.24 -15.85 15.06
C MET A 91 -0.29 -16.85 13.87
N THR A 92 -1.46 -17.01 13.27
CA THR A 92 -1.72 -18.00 12.20
C THR A 92 -2.17 -17.33 10.90
N ALA A 93 -1.80 -17.90 9.75
CA ALA A 93 -2.19 -17.35 8.46
C ALA A 93 -3.70 -17.46 8.23
N ALA A 94 -4.33 -16.34 7.87
CA ALA A 94 -5.75 -16.23 7.54
C ALA A 94 -6.00 -16.13 6.01
N GLY A 95 -4.93 -16.23 5.21
CA GLY A 95 -4.98 -16.17 3.75
C GLY A 95 -5.12 -14.75 3.21
N ARG A 96 -5.69 -14.64 2.02
CA ARG A 96 -5.79 -13.39 1.24
C ARG A 96 -7.24 -13.16 0.78
N PRO A 97 -8.12 -12.63 1.65
CA PRO A 97 -9.49 -12.32 1.29
C PRO A 97 -9.55 -11.19 0.25
N GLY A 98 -10.29 -11.42 -0.83
CA GLY A 98 -10.53 -10.44 -1.90
C GLY A 98 -9.35 -10.24 -2.86
N ASN A 99 -9.41 -9.16 -3.65
CA ASN A 99 -8.46 -8.90 -4.75
C ASN A 99 -7.26 -8.01 -4.35
N GLY A 100 -7.05 -7.77 -3.05
CA GLY A 100 -5.95 -6.95 -2.54
C GLY A 100 -4.71 -7.78 -2.26
N PRO A 101 -3.48 -7.23 -2.32
CA PRO A 101 -2.23 -7.97 -2.13
C PRO A 101 -1.91 -8.35 -0.68
N ALA A 102 -2.75 -7.97 0.27
CA ALA A 102 -2.49 -8.17 1.69
C ALA A 102 -2.66 -9.65 2.07
N VAL A 103 -1.64 -10.23 2.70
CA VAL A 103 -1.74 -11.54 3.36
C VAL A 103 -2.04 -11.30 4.83
N TYR A 104 -3.12 -11.89 5.34
CA TYR A 104 -3.60 -11.65 6.69
C TYR A 104 -3.23 -12.78 7.63
N TYR A 105 -3.12 -12.42 8.90
CA TYR A 105 -2.86 -13.29 10.02
C TYR A 105 -3.84 -12.98 11.15
N ASN A 106 -4.32 -14.02 11.82
CA ASN A 106 -5.07 -13.92 13.06
C ASN A 106 -4.09 -14.03 14.23
N ILE A 107 -4.32 -13.26 15.29
CA ILE A 107 -3.64 -13.41 16.57
C ILE A 107 -4.67 -13.95 17.57
N SER A 108 -4.27 -14.89 18.43
CA SER A 108 -5.17 -15.46 19.43
C SER A 108 -5.70 -14.36 20.36
N GLY A 109 -7.03 -14.28 20.55
CA GLY A 109 -7.69 -13.26 21.37
C GLY A 109 -7.99 -11.94 20.65
N TYR A 110 -7.44 -11.71 19.45
CA TYR A 110 -7.67 -10.48 18.70
C TYR A 110 -8.97 -10.57 17.88
N ILE A 111 -9.75 -9.50 17.87
CA ILE A 111 -10.97 -9.38 17.07
C ILE A 111 -10.63 -9.04 15.60
N GLY A 112 -9.68 -8.12 15.41
CA GLY A 112 -9.16 -7.71 14.10
C GLY A 112 -8.02 -8.61 13.61
N ARG A 113 -7.58 -8.37 12.37
CA ARG A 113 -6.48 -9.12 11.75
C ARG A 113 -5.28 -8.23 11.46
N ILE A 114 -4.11 -8.85 11.40
CA ILE A 114 -2.88 -8.18 10.97
C ILE A 114 -2.57 -8.59 9.53
N GLY A 115 -2.52 -7.62 8.62
CA GLY A 115 -2.22 -7.80 7.21
C GLY A 115 -0.85 -7.29 6.82
N PHE A 116 -0.20 -7.94 5.86
CA PHE A 116 1.08 -7.52 5.30
C PHE A 116 0.98 -7.37 3.79
N ILE A 117 1.37 -6.20 3.28
CA ILE A 117 1.51 -5.88 1.86
C ILE A 117 3.01 -5.75 1.56
N SER A 118 3.63 -6.86 1.17
CA SER A 118 5.07 -6.94 0.88
C SER A 118 5.38 -6.46 -0.54
N ALA A 119 5.30 -5.14 -0.75
CA ALA A 119 5.40 -4.50 -2.06
C ALA A 119 6.79 -4.60 -2.70
N ILE A 120 7.86 -4.88 -1.95
CA ILE A 120 9.22 -4.99 -2.47
C ILE A 120 9.61 -6.45 -2.63
N HIS A 121 9.53 -7.22 -1.54
CA HIS A 121 10.04 -8.59 -1.50
C HIS A 121 8.99 -9.63 -1.92
N GLY A 122 7.70 -9.33 -1.75
CA GLY A 122 6.61 -10.25 -2.08
C GLY A 122 6.10 -10.18 -3.52
N LYS A 123 6.49 -9.14 -4.28
CA LYS A 123 6.16 -8.89 -5.71
C LYS A 123 4.88 -9.58 -6.23
N PHE A 124 3.74 -8.92 -6.06
CA PHE A 124 2.43 -9.42 -6.51
C PHE A 124 2.00 -8.85 -7.88
N CYS A 125 2.95 -8.59 -8.78
CA CYS A 125 2.66 -7.99 -10.09
C CYS A 125 1.84 -8.91 -11.01
N ASP A 126 2.08 -10.22 -10.96
CA ASP A 126 1.40 -11.21 -11.81
C ASP A 126 -0.12 -11.25 -11.59
N GLU A 127 -0.57 -10.85 -10.39
CA GLU A 127 -1.99 -10.77 -10.04
C GLU A 127 -2.50 -9.32 -10.00
N CYS A 128 -1.68 -8.34 -10.39
CA CYS A 128 -2.02 -6.93 -10.29
C CYS A 128 -3.03 -6.55 -11.40
N ASN A 129 -4.26 -6.28 -11.01
CA ASN A 129 -5.34 -5.84 -11.89
C ASN A 129 -5.62 -4.33 -11.85
N ARG A 130 -4.67 -3.53 -11.34
CA ARG A 130 -4.85 -2.08 -11.13
C ARG A 130 -4.22 -1.24 -12.23
N ILE A 131 -4.93 -0.16 -12.57
CA ILE A 131 -4.46 1.04 -13.27
C ILE A 131 -4.91 2.26 -12.45
N ARG A 132 -4.27 3.43 -12.62
CA ARG A 132 -4.54 4.61 -11.78
C ARG A 132 -4.77 5.84 -12.63
N LEU A 133 -5.85 6.58 -12.36
CA LEU A 133 -6.05 7.92 -12.90
C LEU A 133 -5.60 8.94 -11.86
N THR A 134 -4.58 9.72 -12.19
CA THR A 134 -4.06 10.79 -11.32
C THR A 134 -5.01 11.98 -11.29
N SER A 135 -4.85 12.87 -10.31
CA SER A 135 -5.61 14.14 -10.22
C SER A 135 -5.38 15.08 -11.41
N LYS A 136 -4.25 14.92 -12.12
CA LYS A 136 -3.96 15.63 -13.37
C LYS A 136 -4.69 15.05 -14.59
N GLY A 137 -5.37 13.91 -14.42
CA GLY A 137 -6.06 13.18 -15.50
C GLY A 137 -5.13 12.35 -16.36
N TYR A 138 -3.98 11.95 -15.82
CA TYR A 138 -3.03 11.05 -16.45
C TYR A 138 -3.27 9.61 -15.96
N LEU A 139 -3.42 8.66 -16.88
CA LEU A 139 -3.66 7.24 -16.60
C LEU A 139 -2.34 6.48 -16.58
N LYS A 140 -2.06 5.78 -15.48
CA LYS A 140 -0.84 5.02 -15.25
C LYS A 140 -1.14 3.53 -15.12
N SER A 141 -0.28 2.69 -15.69
CA SER A 141 -0.37 1.22 -15.59
C SER A 141 0.42 0.65 -14.41
N CYS A 142 1.40 1.40 -13.88
CA CYS A 142 2.28 0.98 -12.79
C CYS A 142 2.64 2.15 -11.85
N LEU A 143 3.02 1.85 -10.60
CA LEU A 143 3.58 2.84 -9.67
C LEU A 143 5.06 3.15 -9.93
N CYS A 144 5.82 2.15 -10.41
CA CYS A 144 7.27 2.23 -10.54
C CYS A 144 7.72 3.06 -11.74
N TYR A 145 6.86 3.19 -12.75
CA TYR A 145 7.20 3.80 -14.03
C TYR A 145 6.30 4.99 -14.31
N ASP A 146 6.86 6.02 -14.92
CA ASP A 146 6.19 7.25 -15.35
C ASP A 146 5.31 7.09 -16.60
N THR A 147 5.39 5.95 -17.29
CA THR A 147 4.60 5.64 -18.49
C THR A 147 3.09 5.66 -18.24
N GLY A 148 2.33 6.12 -19.23
CA GLY A 148 0.90 6.32 -19.14
C GLY A 148 0.31 7.14 -20.28
N VAL A 149 -0.95 7.56 -20.13
CA VAL A 149 -1.70 8.26 -21.17
C VAL A 149 -2.44 9.47 -20.59
N ASP A 150 -2.39 10.62 -21.28
CA ASP A 150 -3.14 11.81 -20.90
C ASP A 150 -4.62 11.69 -21.34
N ILE A 151 -5.44 11.15 -20.45
CA ILE A 151 -6.88 10.98 -20.65
C ILE A 151 -7.60 12.33 -20.67
N LYS A 152 -7.14 13.29 -19.87
CA LYS A 152 -7.75 14.63 -19.78
C LYS A 152 -7.70 15.35 -21.12
N SER A 153 -6.58 15.25 -21.84
CA SER A 153 -6.47 15.84 -23.17
C SER A 153 -7.47 15.23 -24.15
N ILE A 154 -7.65 13.89 -24.15
CA ILE A 154 -8.63 13.20 -25.03
C ILE A 154 -10.06 13.70 -24.75
N ILE A 155 -10.44 13.84 -23.47
CA ILE A 155 -11.78 14.31 -23.08
C ILE A 155 -12.02 15.76 -23.55
N ARG A 156 -10.99 16.61 -23.47
CA ARG A 156 -11.07 18.05 -23.74
C ARG A 156 -10.93 18.43 -25.22
N GLN A 157 -10.53 17.51 -26.08
CA GLN A 157 -10.50 17.76 -27.53
C GLN A 157 -11.89 18.14 -28.06
N ASP A 158 -11.93 18.95 -29.11
CA ASP A 158 -13.17 19.20 -29.83
C ASP A 158 -13.43 18.04 -30.80
N ALA A 159 -14.38 17.19 -30.45
CA ALA A 159 -14.72 15.95 -31.16
C ALA A 159 -16.12 15.50 -30.74
N SER A 160 -16.78 14.69 -31.57
CA SER A 160 -18.10 14.14 -31.23
C SER A 160 -18.03 13.21 -30.00
N GLY A 161 -19.14 13.04 -29.28
CA GLY A 161 -19.19 12.17 -28.10
C GLY A 161 -18.86 10.70 -28.40
N ALA A 162 -19.29 10.21 -29.57
CA ALA A 162 -18.99 8.85 -30.02
C ALA A 162 -17.48 8.66 -30.28
N GLU A 163 -16.87 9.60 -31.00
CA GLU A 163 -15.44 9.58 -31.30
C GLU A 163 -14.58 9.69 -30.03
N LYS A 164 -14.96 10.56 -29.08
CA LYS A 164 -14.27 10.64 -27.78
C LYS A 164 -14.31 9.31 -27.03
N LYS A 165 -15.48 8.64 -27.02
CA LYS A 165 -15.65 7.35 -26.35
C LYS A 165 -14.74 6.28 -26.95
N GLU A 166 -14.65 6.22 -28.28
CA GLU A 166 -13.76 5.30 -28.97
C GLU A 166 -12.28 5.59 -28.69
N ARG A 167 -11.86 6.85 -28.80
CA ARG A 167 -10.48 7.28 -28.47
C ARG A 167 -10.11 6.95 -27.02
N LEU A 168 -11.03 7.16 -26.08
CA LEU A 168 -10.84 6.81 -24.67
C LEU A 168 -10.70 5.30 -24.45
N ALA A 169 -11.57 4.50 -25.06
CA ALA A 169 -11.53 3.05 -24.96
C ALA A 169 -10.19 2.51 -25.49
N SER A 170 -9.76 2.97 -26.66
CA SER A 170 -8.47 2.59 -27.26
C SER A 170 -7.29 3.04 -26.39
N ALA A 171 -7.30 4.26 -25.86
CA ALA A 171 -6.25 4.77 -24.98
C ALA A 171 -6.12 3.96 -23.67
N ILE A 172 -7.24 3.62 -23.04
CA ILE A 172 -7.27 2.80 -21.82
C ILE A 172 -6.75 1.39 -22.13
N LEU A 173 -7.22 0.78 -23.24
CA LEU A 173 -6.77 -0.55 -23.65
C LEU A 173 -5.26 -0.58 -23.91
N GLN A 174 -4.73 0.40 -24.64
CA GLN A 174 -3.29 0.50 -24.88
C GLN A 174 -2.49 0.66 -23.57
N CYS A 175 -2.98 1.46 -22.62
CA CYS A 175 -2.36 1.60 -21.31
C CYS A 175 -2.33 0.29 -20.51
N ILE A 176 -3.40 -0.51 -20.60
CA ILE A 176 -3.46 -1.85 -19.97
C ILE A 176 -2.49 -2.80 -20.64
N LEU A 177 -2.44 -2.83 -21.97
CA LEU A 177 -1.53 -3.70 -22.74
C LEU A 177 -0.05 -3.31 -22.58
N SER A 178 0.23 -2.03 -22.33
CA SER A 178 1.58 -1.53 -22.04
C SER A 178 1.99 -1.71 -20.58
N LYS A 179 1.21 -2.44 -19.78
CA LYS A 179 1.55 -2.70 -18.39
C LYS A 179 2.79 -3.61 -18.34
N PRO A 180 3.84 -3.23 -17.60
CA PRO A 180 5.03 -4.06 -17.48
C PRO A 180 4.74 -5.32 -16.65
N ASP A 181 5.47 -6.40 -16.95
CA ASP A 181 5.34 -7.67 -16.25
C ASP A 181 5.59 -7.52 -14.74
N SER A 182 6.58 -6.71 -14.35
CA SER A 182 6.80 -6.38 -12.93
C SER A 182 7.44 -5.01 -12.73
N HIS A 183 7.41 -4.53 -11.49
CA HIS A 183 8.18 -3.36 -11.07
C HIS A 183 9.63 -3.70 -10.71
N SER A 184 10.50 -2.69 -10.76
CA SER A 184 11.91 -2.81 -10.41
C SER A 184 12.30 -2.01 -9.15
N PHE A 185 11.46 -2.01 -8.11
CA PHE A 185 11.75 -1.25 -6.87
C PHE A 185 13.07 -1.60 -6.16
N THR A 186 13.66 -2.77 -6.43
CA THR A 186 14.98 -3.16 -5.89
C THR A 186 16.16 -2.63 -6.72
N GLN A 187 15.90 -1.95 -7.83
CA GLN A 187 16.89 -1.40 -8.78
C GLN A 187 16.53 0.06 -9.04
N GLU A 188 17.03 0.96 -8.19
CA GLU A 188 16.64 2.37 -8.19
C GLU A 188 16.80 3.05 -9.55
N GLU A 189 17.83 2.69 -10.29
CA GLU A 189 18.13 3.21 -11.63
C GLU A 189 17.06 2.89 -12.68
N LYS A 190 16.22 1.88 -12.43
CA LYS A 190 15.10 1.50 -13.30
C LYS A 190 13.78 2.13 -12.89
N ILE A 191 13.71 2.83 -11.76
CA ILE A 191 12.50 3.51 -11.30
C ILE A 191 12.41 4.85 -12.04
N THR A 192 11.49 4.95 -13.01
CA THR A 192 11.31 6.20 -13.77
C THR A 192 10.29 7.13 -13.12
N GLU A 193 9.47 6.66 -12.18
CA GLU A 193 8.56 7.52 -11.44
C GLU A 193 9.31 8.47 -10.49
N LYS A 194 9.01 9.77 -10.61
CA LYS A 194 9.65 10.86 -9.85
C LYS A 194 8.67 11.58 -8.93
N LEU A 195 7.37 11.39 -9.12
CA LEU A 195 6.33 11.98 -8.29
C LEU A 195 6.19 11.21 -6.98
N THR A 196 5.65 11.87 -5.96
CA THR A 196 5.35 11.25 -4.67
C THR A 196 4.09 10.39 -4.76
N MET A 197 3.93 9.44 -3.83
CA MET A 197 2.75 8.55 -3.77
C MET A 197 1.42 9.35 -3.81
N SER A 198 1.33 10.43 -3.05
CA SER A 198 0.16 11.32 -3.02
C SER A 198 -0.22 11.93 -4.38
N ALA A 199 0.76 12.11 -5.28
CA ALA A 199 0.54 12.69 -6.59
C ALA A 199 0.13 11.66 -7.66
N ILE A 200 0.32 10.36 -7.38
CA ILE A 200 0.07 9.26 -8.34
C ILE A 200 -1.08 8.33 -7.93
N GLY A 201 -1.90 8.77 -6.97
CA GLY A 201 -3.08 8.02 -6.49
C GLY A 201 -2.74 6.97 -5.44
N GLY A 202 -1.77 7.29 -4.57
CA GLY A 202 -1.42 6.55 -3.37
C GLY A 202 -1.73 7.34 -2.10
#